data_AF-A0A938URV7-F1
#
_entry.id   AF-A0A938URV7-F1
#
_cell.length_a   1.000
_cell.length_b   1.000
_cell.length_c   1.000
_cell.angle_alpha   90.00
_cell.angle_beta   90.00
_cell.angle_gamma   90.00
#
_symmetry.space_group_name_H-M   'P 1'
#
loop_
_entity.id
_entity.type
_entity.pdbx_description
1 polymer ?
#
loop_
_entity_poly.entity_id
_entity_poly.type
_entity_poly.pdbx_seq_one_letter_code
_entity_poly.pdbx_strand_id
1 'polypeptide(L)' 'MTLVELQKIRRERADRVDLGSEFYCRPRRRKLTIEHCLRDYLNANAFEDRRSACWRCSLGCANRQKYSEGA' A
#
# COMPACT_ATOMS: atom_id res chain seq x y z
N MET A 1 16.24 -16.70 24.46
CA MET A 1 15.19 -16.00 23.69
C MET A 1 13.86 -16.68 23.94
N THR A 2 12.87 -15.91 24.38
CA THR A 2 11.55 -16.38 24.80
C THR A 2 10.52 -16.24 23.67
N LEU A 3 9.44 -17.02 23.72
CA LEU A 3 8.31 -16.87 22.78
C LEU A 3 7.72 -15.45 22.81
N VAL A 4 7.79 -14.78 23.95
CA VAL A 4 7.35 -13.39 24.14
C VAL A 4 8.20 -12.42 23.32
N GLU A 5 9.52 -12.62 23.27
CA GLU A 5 10.42 -11.82 22.44
C GLU A 5 10.17 -12.06 20.94
N LEU A 6 9.95 -13.31 20.53
CA LEU A 6 9.59 -13.64 19.14
C LEU A 6 8.24 -13.03 18.72
N GLN A 7 7.26 -13.00 19.62
CA GLN A 7 5.97 -12.34 19.38
C GLN A 7 6.12 -10.81 19.30
N LYS A 8 6.96 -10.20 20.13
CA LYS A 8 7.23 -8.75 20.11
C LYS A 8 7.96 -8.33 18.82
N ILE A 9 8.97 -9.09 18.41
CA ILE A 9 9.69 -8.88 17.14
C ILE A 9 8.77 -9.08 15.93
N ARG A 10 7.87 -10.08 15.94
CA ARG A 10 6.85 -10.22 14.89
C ARG A 10 5.86 -9.05 14.85
N ARG A 11 5.51 -8.49 16.00
CA ARG A 11 4.59 -7.34 16.11
C ARG A 11 5.25 -6.02 15.68
N GLU A 12 6.55 -5.88 15.86
CA GLU A 12 7.35 -4.74 15.37
C GLU A 12 7.71 -4.88 13.88
N ARG A 13 7.94 -6.10 13.39
CA ARG A 13 8.14 -6.43 11.96
C ARG A 13 6.87 -6.57 11.15
N ALA A 14 5.69 -6.48 11.76
CA ALA A 14 4.49 -6.05 11.06
C ALA A 14 4.69 -4.58 10.70
N ASP A 15 5.58 -4.38 9.73
CA ASP A 15 6.02 -3.13 9.17
C ASP A 15 4.81 -2.25 8.97
N ARG A 16 4.78 -1.16 9.74
CA ARG A 16 3.97 0.00 9.40
C ARG A 16 4.25 0.29 7.93
N VAL A 17 3.28 -0.02 7.07
CA VAL A 17 3.20 0.61 5.76
C VAL A 17 3.22 2.09 6.06
N ASP A 18 4.34 2.75 5.78
CA ASP A 18 4.46 4.18 6.00
C ASP A 18 3.51 4.87 5.01
N LEU A 19 2.28 5.10 5.45
CA LEU A 19 1.22 5.68 4.64
C LEU A 19 1.56 7.12 4.18
N GLY A 20 2.56 7.73 4.83
CA GLY A 20 3.15 9.03 4.48
C GLY A 20 4.17 8.97 3.34
N SER A 21 4.64 7.80 2.90
CA SER A 21 5.60 7.74 1.80
C SER A 21 4.95 8.15 0.49
N GLU A 22 5.57 9.10 -0.20
CA GLU A 22 5.21 9.47 -1.57
C GLU A 22 5.93 8.56 -2.57
N PHE A 23 5.25 8.22 -3.67
CA PHE A 23 5.84 7.57 -4.82
C PHE A 23 5.51 8.32 -6.10
N TYR A 24 6.44 8.32 -7.05
CA TYR A 24 6.23 8.96 -8.33
C TYR A 24 5.55 8.01 -9.32
N CYS A 25 4.42 8.45 -9.87
CA CYS A 25 3.74 7.74 -10.93
C CYS A 25 4.14 8.26 -12.31
N ARG A 26 4.94 7.49 -13.06
CA ARG A 26 5.35 7.86 -14.41
C ARG A 26 4.18 8.07 -15.38
N PRO A 27 3.17 7.17 -15.49
CA PRO A 27 2.07 7.34 -16.43
C PRO A 27 1.20 8.60 -16.19
N ARG A 28 1.14 9.07 -14.94
CA ARG A 28 0.36 10.26 -14.56
C ARG A 28 1.23 11.50 -14.31
N ARG A 29 2.55 11.36 -14.45
CA ARG A 29 3.57 12.40 -14.23
C ARG A 29 3.42 13.15 -12.90
N ARG A 30 2.95 12.49 -11.84
CA ARG A 30 2.67 13.10 -10.53
C ARG A 30 3.15 12.23 -9.37
N LYS A 31 3.43 12.86 -8.23
CA LYS A 31 3.66 12.18 -6.95
C LYS A 31 2.32 11.84 -6.30
N LEU A 32 2.26 10.71 -5.61
CA LEU A 32 1.09 10.20 -4.91
C LEU A 32 1.53 9.65 -3.56
N THR A 33 0.72 9.84 -2.54
CA THR A 33 0.91 9.14 -1.27
C THR A 33 0.39 7.71 -1.37
N ILE A 34 0.98 6.81 -0.59
CA ILE A 34 0.49 5.44 -0.45
C ILE A 34 -0.95 5.46 0.07
N GLU A 35 -1.28 6.33 1.04
CA GLU A 35 -2.65 6.48 1.55
C GLU A 35 -3.67 6.76 0.44
N HIS A 36 -3.39 7.74 -0.43
CA HIS A 36 -4.29 8.08 -1.52
C HIS A 36 -4.44 6.93 -2.52
N CYS A 37 -3.34 6.21 -2.80
CA CYS A 37 -3.38 5.00 -3.63
C CYS A 37 -4.31 3.94 -3.05
N LEU A 38 -4.17 3.63 -1.75
CA LEU A 38 -4.94 2.58 -1.09
C LEU A 38 -6.41 2.96 -0.94
N ARG A 39 -6.71 4.24 -0.67
CA ARG A 39 -8.08 4.75 -0.68
C ARG A 39 -8.73 4.59 -2.06
N ASP A 40 -8.02 4.98 -3.12
CA ASP A 40 -8.46 4.78 -4.49
C ASP A 40 -8.65 3.29 -4.82
N TYR A 41 -7.80 2.42 -4.29
CA TYR A 41 -7.92 0.98 -4.48
C TYR A 41 -9.19 0.41 -3.83
N LEU A 42 -9.48 0.78 -2.58
CA LEU A 42 -10.68 0.34 -1.87
C LEU A 42 -11.96 0.84 -2.57
N ASN A 43 -11.98 2.13 -2.98
CA ASN A 43 -13.10 2.71 -3.71
C ASN A 43 -13.28 2.06 -5.09
N ALA A 44 -12.18 1.83 -5.83
CA ALA A 44 -12.23 1.16 -7.13
C ALA A 44 -12.78 -0.26 -7.05
N ASN A 45 -12.54 -0.98 -5.95
CA ASN A 45 -13.14 -2.29 -5.74
C ASN A 45 -14.64 -2.20 -5.43
N ALA A 46 -15.07 -1.14 -4.73
CA ALA A 46 -16.49 -0.91 -4.43
C ALA A 46 -17.32 -0.45 -5.64
N PHE A 47 -16.70 0.30 -6.57
CA PHE A 47 -17.38 0.91 -7.72
C PHE A 47 -16.90 0.37 -9.09
N GLU A 48 -16.09 -0.68 -9.10
CA GLU A 48 -15.42 -1.27 -10.27
C GLU A 48 -14.57 -0.31 -11.13
N ASP A 49 -14.27 0.90 -10.63
CA ASP A 49 -13.52 1.92 -11.38
C ASP A 49 -12.00 1.80 -11.18
N ARG A 50 -11.34 1.07 -12.08
CA ARG A 50 -9.87 0.88 -12.08
C ARG A 50 -9.09 1.96 -12.84
N ARG A 51 -9.65 3.15 -13.05
CA ARG A 51 -8.95 4.25 -13.76
C ARG A 51 -8.00 5.05 -12.88
N SER A 52 -8.03 4.85 -11.57
CA SER A 52 -7.23 5.61 -10.61
C SER A 52 -5.74 5.48 -10.88
N ALA A 53 -4.96 6.42 -10.33
CA ALA A 53 -3.52 6.37 -10.50
C ALA A 53 -2.95 5.12 -9.83
N CYS A 54 -3.49 4.70 -8.68
CA CYS A 54 -3.04 3.47 -8.03
C CYS A 54 -2.97 2.31 -9.03
N TRP A 55 -4.07 2.02 -9.73
CA TRP A 55 -4.17 0.92 -10.70
C TRP A 55 -3.21 1.02 -11.88
N ARG A 56 -2.93 2.24 -12.35
CA ARG A 56 -2.13 2.49 -13.55
C ARG A 56 -0.63 2.63 -13.31
N CYS A 57 -0.19 2.86 -12.07
CA CYS A 57 1.23 2.99 -11.74
C CYS A 57 1.82 1.64 -11.33
N SER A 58 3.04 1.32 -11.78
CA SER A 58 3.77 0.10 -11.36
C SER A 58 4.01 0.05 -9.85
N LEU A 59 4.43 1.17 -9.25
CA LEU A 59 4.61 1.29 -7.81
C LEU A 59 3.27 1.17 -7.06
N GLY A 60 2.18 1.68 -7.64
CA GLY A 60 0.85 1.50 -7.08
C GLY A 60 0.41 0.03 -7.07
N CYS A 61 0.80 -0.74 -8.09
CA CYS A 61 0.59 -2.19 -8.13
C CYS A 61 1.30 -2.91 -6.99
N ALA A 62 2.60 -2.63 -6.81
CA ALA A 62 3.38 -3.19 -5.72
C ALA A 62 2.79 -2.83 -4.34
N ASN A 63 2.33 -1.59 -4.16
CA ASN A 63 1.72 -1.15 -2.91
C ASN A 63 0.38 -1.86 -2.63
N ARG A 64 -0.47 -2.07 -3.65
CA ARG A 64 -1.70 -2.86 -3.50
C ARG A 64 -1.41 -4.30 -3.14
N GLN A 65 -0.44 -4.91 -3.81
CA GLN A 65 -0.08 -6.31 -3.57
C GLN A 65 0.41 -6.49 -2.13
N LYS A 66 1.32 -5.62 -1.67
CA LYS A 66 1.77 -5.60 -0.27
C LYS A 66 0.61 -5.39 0.70
N TYR A 67 -0.31 -4.49 0.38
CA TYR A 67 -1.49 -4.24 1.20
C TYR A 67 -2.40 -5.48 1.28
N SER A 68 -2.64 -6.19 0.17
CA SER A 68 -3.45 -7.41 0.16
C SER A 68 -2.78 -8.62 0.80
N GLU A 69 -1.44 -8.67 0.83
CA GLU A 69 -0.70 -9.76 1.49
C GLU A 69 -0.66 -9.59 3.02
N GLY A 70 -0.87 -8.37 3.52
CA GLY A 70 -0.83 -8.04 4.95
C GLY A 70 -2.18 -7.65 5.58
N ALA A 71 -3.25 -7.55 4.80
CA ALA A 71 -4.62 -7.27 5.26
C ALA A 71 -5.44 -8.56 5.39
#